data_AF-A0A8S3J4G7-F1
#
_entry.id   AF-A0A8S3J4G7-F1
#
_cell.length_a   1.000
_cell.length_b   1.000
_cell.length_c   1.000
_cell.angle_alpha   90.00
_cell.angle_beta   90.00
_cell.angle_gamma   90.00
#
_symmetry.space_group_name_H-M   'P 1'
#
loop_
_entity.id
_entity.type
_entity.pdbx_description
1 polymer ?
#
loop_
_entity_poly.entity_id
_entity_poly.type
_entity_poly.pdbx_seq_one_letter_code
_entity_poly.pdbx_strand_id
1 'polypeptide(L)'
;EWIPSDYQSVDRDEFMEDYTLLSRMIMDGPLKSFCYRRLQYLKAKFELHGLLNEVKEWTAIRSTPHRDFYNVRKVDTHIHAASSMNQKHLLRFMKKKMKTSGAMQVYKTKDGRIMTLKEVFDELKITAYDLSVDILGVHAVSE
;
A
#
# COMPACT_ATOMS: atom_id res chain seq x y z
N GLU A 1 13.36 -5.92 16.20
CA GLU A 1 12.88 -6.71 17.35
C GLU A 1 11.70 -5.97 17.97
N TRP A 2 10.46 -6.30 17.57
CA TRP A 2 9.22 -5.66 18.08
C TRP A 2 8.07 -6.69 18.21
N ILE A 3 8.41 -7.99 18.25
CA ILE A 3 7.44 -9.03 18.59
C ILE A 3 7.68 -9.31 20.07
N PRO A 4 6.70 -9.07 20.97
CA PRO A 4 6.79 -9.49 22.36
C PRO A 4 7.15 -10.97 22.41
N SER A 5 8.19 -11.33 23.18
CA SER A 5 8.70 -12.70 23.33
C SER A 5 7.68 -13.70 23.88
N ASP A 6 6.54 -13.19 24.35
CA ASP A 6 5.57 -13.93 25.15
C ASP A 6 4.37 -14.39 24.31
N TYR A 7 4.39 -14.17 22.98
CA TYR A 7 3.38 -14.72 22.09
C TYR A 7 3.69 -16.20 21.82
N GLN A 8 2.95 -17.09 22.48
CA GLN A 8 2.97 -18.51 22.14
C GLN A 8 2.44 -18.69 20.71
N SER A 9 3.21 -19.38 19.88
CA SER A 9 2.72 -19.81 18.57
C SER A 9 1.66 -20.90 18.76
N VAL A 10 0.49 -20.70 18.17
CA VAL A 10 -0.57 -21.71 18.11
C VAL A 10 -0.08 -22.91 17.31
N ASP A 11 -0.46 -24.12 17.72
CA ASP A 11 -0.11 -25.32 16.99
C ASP A 11 -0.81 -25.34 15.61
N ARG A 12 -0.16 -25.96 14.61
CA ARG A 12 -0.69 -25.99 13.25
C ARG A 12 -2.02 -26.73 13.18
N ASP A 13 -2.18 -27.81 13.93
CA ASP A 13 -3.40 -28.61 13.86
C ASP A 13 -4.57 -27.86 14.51
N GLU A 14 -4.33 -27.18 15.64
CA GLU A 14 -5.29 -26.27 16.29
C GLU A 14 -5.72 -25.14 15.34
N PHE A 15 -4.78 -24.48 14.67
CA PHE A 15 -5.08 -23.44 13.67
C PHE A 15 -5.97 -23.95 12.53
N MET A 16 -5.72 -25.16 12.04
CA MET A 16 -6.49 -25.74 10.93
C MET A 16 -7.91 -26.14 11.36
N GLU A 17 -8.08 -26.61 12.59
CA GLU A 17 -9.39 -26.89 13.17
C GLU A 17 -10.22 -25.62 13.32
N ASP A 18 -9.64 -24.56 13.87
CA ASP A 18 -10.26 -23.24 14.00
C ASP A 18 -10.65 -22.65 12.65
N TYR A 19 -9.75 -22.72 11.67
CA TYR A 19 -10.03 -22.26 10.31
C TYR A 19 -11.20 -23.03 9.69
N THR A 20 -11.26 -24.34 9.89
CA THR A 20 -12.35 -25.18 9.39
C THR A 20 -13.68 -24.82 10.07
N LEU A 21 -13.66 -24.56 11.38
CA LEU A 21 -14.83 -24.11 12.13
C LEU A 21 -15.33 -22.76 11.62
N LEU A 22 -14.44 -21.77 11.47
CA LEU A 22 -14.77 -20.46 10.89
C LEU A 22 -15.36 -20.59 9.49
N SER A 23 -14.76 -21.44 8.66
CA SER A 23 -15.25 -21.70 7.30
C SER A 23 -16.67 -22.27 7.30
N ARG A 24 -16.97 -23.22 8.20
CA ARG A 24 -18.33 -23.75 8.38
C ARG A 24 -19.33 -22.67 8.79
N MET A 25 -18.95 -21.80 9.74
CA MET A 25 -19.81 -20.69 10.17
C MET A 25 -20.08 -19.70 9.04
N ILE A 26 -19.07 -19.38 8.22
CA ILE A 26 -19.23 -18.48 7.06
C ILE A 26 -20.18 -19.07 6.00
N MET A 27 -20.15 -20.39 5.84
CA MET A 27 -21.01 -21.12 4.90
C MET A 27 -22.44 -21.33 5.41
N ASP A 28 -22.72 -21.09 6.70
CA ASP A 28 -24.06 -21.23 7.25
C ASP A 28 -25.02 -20.18 6.69
N GLY A 29 -26.04 -20.63 5.96
CA GLY A 29 -26.99 -19.78 5.26
C GLY A 29 -27.84 -18.87 6.16
N PRO A 30 -28.45 -19.40 7.25
CA PRO A 30 -29.17 -18.60 8.23
C PRO A 30 -28.30 -17.53 8.88
N LEU A 31 -27.09 -17.88 9.34
CA LEU A 31 -26.15 -16.93 9.95
C LEU A 31 -25.74 -15.84 8.96
N LYS A 32 -25.39 -16.22 7.73
CA LYS A 32 -25.05 -15.26 6.66
C LYS A 32 -26.19 -14.27 6.40
N SER A 33 -27.42 -14.77 6.30
CA SER A 33 -28.62 -13.95 6.09
C SER A 33 -28.88 -13.00 7.26
N PHE A 34 -28.71 -13.47 8.51
CA PHE A 34 -28.83 -12.65 9.71
C PHE A 34 -27.79 -11.53 9.74
N CYS A 35 -26.51 -11.86 9.53
CA CYS A 35 -25.41 -10.90 9.47
C CYS A 35 -25.64 -9.85 8.38
N TYR A 36 -26.08 -10.28 7.19
CA TYR A 36 -26.43 -9.35 6.11
C TYR A 36 -27.52 -8.35 6.52
N ARG A 37 -28.64 -8.82 7.10
CA ARG A 37 -29.72 -7.94 7.58
C ARG A 37 -29.21 -6.97 8.64
N ARG A 38 -28.35 -7.43 9.56
CA ARG A 38 -27.73 -6.57 10.58
C ARG A 38 -26.85 -5.49 9.95
N LEU A 39 -26.03 -5.83 8.96
CA LEU A 39 -25.19 -4.87 8.24
C LEU A 39 -26.05 -3.83 7.50
N GLN A 40 -27.14 -4.26 6.84
CA GLN A 40 -28.08 -3.32 6.19
C GLN A 40 -28.74 -2.38 7.21
N TYR A 41 -29.15 -2.90 8.36
CA TYR A 41 -29.69 -2.08 9.45
C TYR A 41 -28.67 -1.04 9.95
N LEU A 42 -27.41 -1.46 10.18
CA LEU A 42 -26.35 -0.56 10.64
C LEU A 42 -26.05 0.53 9.61
N LYS A 43 -26.04 0.17 8.32
CA LYS A 43 -25.88 1.13 7.21
C LYS A 43 -27.02 2.15 7.21
N ALA A 44 -28.27 1.70 7.22
CA ALA A 44 -29.44 2.59 7.23
C ALA A 44 -29.47 3.50 8.46
N LYS A 45 -29.06 2.97 9.63
CA LYS A 45 -28.92 3.76 10.86
C LYS A 45 -27.87 4.88 10.71
N PHE A 46 -26.74 4.59 10.08
CA PHE A 46 -25.69 5.58 9.82
C PHE A 46 -26.12 6.64 8.80
N GLU A 47 -26.80 6.23 7.73
CA GLU A 47 -27.35 7.16 6.73
C GLU A 47 -28.38 8.11 7.35
N LEU A 48 -29.28 7.58 8.18
CA LEU A 48 -30.22 8.39 8.94
C LEU A 48 -29.52 9.36 9.90
N HIS A 49 -28.46 8.90 10.59
CA HIS A 49 -27.65 9.78 11.44
C HIS A 49 -27.07 10.95 10.66
N GLY A 50 -26.52 10.69 9.46
CA GLY A 50 -26.02 11.74 8.57
C GLY A 50 -27.09 12.76 8.21
N LEU A 51 -28.27 12.29 7.76
CA LEU A 51 -29.39 13.17 7.40
C LEU A 51 -29.87 14.05 8.56
N LEU A 52 -29.90 13.51 9.78
CA LEU A 52 -30.40 14.24 10.96
C LEU A 52 -29.37 15.17 11.58
N ASN A 53 -28.06 14.91 11.40
CA ASN A 53 -27.00 15.59 12.14
C ASN A 53 -26.00 16.36 11.28
N GLU A 54 -26.11 16.32 9.95
CA GLU A 54 -25.17 16.99 9.03
C GLU A 54 -24.88 18.44 9.44
N VAL A 55 -25.90 19.26 9.69
CA VAL A 55 -25.72 20.68 10.05
C VAL A 55 -24.97 20.82 11.38
N LYS A 56 -25.28 19.98 12.37
CA LYS A 56 -24.61 20.01 13.68
C LYS A 56 -23.13 19.63 13.56
N GLU A 57 -22.82 18.61 12.77
CA GLU A 57 -21.45 18.18 12.49
C GLU A 57 -20.67 19.27 11.75
N TRP A 58 -21.27 19.90 10.75
CA TRP A 58 -20.67 21.04 10.03
C TRP A 58 -20.34 22.21 10.96
N THR A 59 -21.27 22.58 11.85
CA THR A 59 -21.03 23.65 12.83
C THR A 59 -19.89 23.28 13.79
N ALA A 60 -19.82 22.03 14.25
CA ALA A 60 -18.75 21.55 15.14
C ALA A 60 -17.36 21.55 14.48
N ILE A 61 -17.28 21.25 13.18
CA ILE A 61 -16.02 21.37 12.42
C ILE A 61 -15.60 22.84 12.33
N ARG A 62 -16.54 23.74 12.01
CA ARG A 62 -16.24 25.19 11.88
C ARG A 62 -15.85 25.85 13.20
N SER A 63 -16.37 25.38 14.34
CA SER A 63 -16.01 25.91 15.64
C SER A 63 -14.61 25.49 16.11
N THR A 64 -13.98 24.53 15.43
CA THR A 64 -12.63 24.06 15.78
C THR A 64 -11.59 24.61 14.80
N PRO A 65 -10.90 25.72 15.13
CA PRO A 65 -9.90 26.30 14.24
C PRO A 65 -8.74 25.34 14.00
N HIS A 66 -8.14 25.40 12.81
CA HIS A 66 -6.99 24.59 12.40
C HIS A 66 -7.19 23.06 12.44
N ARG A 67 -8.43 22.56 12.43
CA ARG A 67 -8.75 21.13 12.27
C ARG A 67 -9.49 20.85 10.96
N ASP A 68 -8.80 21.11 9.86
CA ASP A 68 -9.30 20.84 8.51
C ASP A 68 -8.65 19.59 7.88
N PHE A 69 -9.05 19.31 6.64
CA PHE A 69 -8.50 18.21 5.85
C PHE A 69 -7.00 18.34 5.56
N TYR A 70 -6.32 19.45 5.81
CA TYR A 70 -4.87 19.54 5.63
C TYR A 70 -4.13 19.31 6.95
N ASN A 71 -4.72 19.77 8.06
CA ASN A 71 -4.09 19.75 9.38
C ASN A 71 -4.31 18.45 10.18
N VAL A 72 -5.34 17.66 9.84
CA VAL A 72 -5.52 16.33 10.44
C VAL A 72 -4.37 15.41 10.01
N ARG A 73 -3.90 14.53 10.89
CA ARG A 73 -2.87 13.54 10.55
C ARG A 73 -3.55 12.34 9.90
N LYS A 74 -3.08 11.94 8.72
CA LYS A 74 -3.53 10.73 8.03
C LYS A 74 -2.32 9.85 7.81
N VAL A 75 -2.53 8.55 7.98
CA VAL A 75 -1.50 7.52 7.81
C VAL A 75 -1.98 6.58 6.73
N ASP A 76 -1.13 6.32 5.74
CA ASP A 76 -1.35 5.22 4.81
C ASP A 76 -1.02 3.91 5.54
N THR A 77 -2.02 3.03 5.64
CA THR A 77 -1.91 1.78 6.41
C THR A 77 -1.45 0.60 5.56
N HIS A 78 -1.41 0.75 4.23
CA HIS A 78 -1.03 -0.32 3.32
C HIS A 78 -0.20 0.24 2.17
N ILE A 79 1.11 0.32 2.40
CA ILE A 79 2.09 0.80 1.42
C ILE A 79 3.23 -0.19 1.28
N HIS A 80 3.59 -0.52 0.04
CA HIS A 80 4.80 -1.28 -0.24
C HIS A 80 5.99 -0.32 -0.31
N ALA A 81 7.05 -0.61 0.44
CA ALA A 81 8.23 0.25 0.50
C ALA A 81 8.83 0.56 -0.89
N ALA A 82 8.85 -0.43 -1.79
CA ALA A 82 9.33 -0.26 -3.16
C ALA A 82 8.50 0.75 -3.99
N SER A 83 7.21 0.87 -3.70
CA SER A 83 6.26 1.74 -4.40
C SER A 83 6.03 3.08 -3.69
N SER A 84 6.76 3.36 -2.61
CA SER A 84 6.59 4.57 -1.80
C SER A 84 6.99 5.87 -2.52
N MET A 85 7.77 5.76 -3.59
CA MET A 85 8.25 6.91 -4.35
C MET A 85 7.44 7.15 -5.62
N ASN A 86 7.13 8.42 -5.89
CA ASN A 86 6.52 8.82 -7.14
C ASN A 86 7.45 8.51 -8.33
N GLN A 87 6.90 7.96 -9.42
CA GLN A 87 7.60 7.66 -10.68
C GLN A 87 8.45 8.82 -11.22
N LYS A 88 7.97 10.08 -11.12
CA LYS A 88 8.71 11.26 -11.59
C LYS A 88 9.94 11.52 -10.73
N HIS A 89 9.84 11.25 -9.43
CA HIS A 89 10.96 11.38 -8.50
C HIS A 89 12.01 10.30 -8.77
N LEU A 90 11.58 9.05 -8.93
CA LEU A 90 12.43 7.92 -9.30
C LEU A 90 13.16 8.16 -10.63
N LEU A 91 12.43 8.60 -11.67
CA LEU A 91 13.01 8.96 -12.96
C LEU A 91 14.09 10.04 -12.84
N ARG A 92 13.80 11.11 -12.09
CA ARG A 92 14.77 12.19 -11.84
C ARG A 92 16.00 11.68 -11.11
N PHE A 93 15.81 10.79 -10.13
CA PHE A 93 16.90 10.17 -9.39
C PHE A 93 17.81 9.36 -10.31
N MET A 94 17.26 8.49 -11.17
CA MET A 94 18.05 7.71 -12.14
C MET A 94 18.81 8.61 -13.12
N LYS A 95 18.15 9.62 -13.71
CA LYS A 95 18.82 10.59 -14.60
C LYS A 95 19.95 11.33 -13.89
N LYS A 96 19.77 11.70 -12.61
CA LYS A 96 20.82 12.36 -11.81
C LYS A 96 22.00 11.41 -11.57
N LYS A 97 21.74 10.16 -11.17
CA LYS A 97 22.80 9.17 -10.89
C LYS A 97 23.61 8.80 -12.12
N MET A 98 22.97 8.71 -13.29
CA MET A 98 23.69 8.54 -14.56
C MET A 98 24.71 9.66 -14.83
N LYS A 99 24.34 10.91 -14.54
CA LYS A 99 25.23 12.07 -14.76
C LYS A 99 26.35 12.16 -13.74
N THR A 100 26.09 11.88 -12.47
CA THR A 100 27.06 12.10 -11.39
C THR A 100 27.90 10.88 -11.04
N SER A 101 27.42 9.68 -11.37
CA SER A 101 27.95 8.42 -10.83
C SER A 101 27.98 7.31 -11.88
N GLY A 102 28.07 7.65 -13.17
CA GLY A 102 28.04 6.67 -14.27
C GLY A 102 29.15 5.61 -14.20
N ALA A 103 30.33 5.95 -13.67
CA ALA A 103 31.45 5.01 -13.51
C ALA A 103 31.33 4.11 -12.26
N MET A 104 30.29 4.27 -11.43
CA MET A 104 30.10 3.45 -10.24
C MET A 104 29.73 2.01 -10.64
N GLN A 105 30.41 1.03 -10.06
CA GLN A 105 30.08 -0.39 -10.21
C GLN A 105 28.77 -0.67 -9.47
N VAL A 106 27.74 -1.16 -10.18
CA VAL A 106 26.38 -1.34 -9.63
C VAL A 106 25.80 -2.73 -9.85
N TYR A 107 26.36 -3.51 -10.77
CA TYR A 107 25.82 -4.80 -11.14
C TYR A 107 26.94 -5.82 -11.36
N LYS A 108 26.72 -7.05 -10.92
CA LYS A 108 27.59 -8.19 -11.18
C LYS A 108 26.79 -9.22 -11.97
N THR A 109 27.23 -9.52 -13.19
CA THR A 109 26.58 -10.52 -14.04
C THR A 109 26.73 -11.92 -13.45
N LYS A 110 25.92 -12.87 -13.94
CA LYS A 110 26.00 -14.28 -13.54
C LYS A 110 27.38 -14.88 -13.81
N ASP A 111 28.05 -14.42 -14.87
CA ASP A 111 29.40 -14.83 -15.26
C ASP A 111 30.50 -14.16 -14.42
N GLY A 112 30.13 -13.34 -13.44
CA GLY A 112 31.04 -12.70 -12.49
C GLY A 112 31.62 -11.37 -12.94
N ARG A 113 31.28 -10.89 -14.15
CA ARG A 113 31.72 -9.57 -14.64
C ARG A 113 31.02 -8.45 -13.86
N ILE A 114 31.80 -7.49 -13.39
CA ILE A 114 31.28 -6.29 -12.73
C ILE A 114 31.05 -5.22 -13.79
N MET A 115 29.89 -4.58 -13.75
CA MET A 115 29.49 -3.53 -14.67
C MET A 115 29.25 -2.22 -13.93
N THR A 116 29.68 -1.14 -14.57
CA THR A 116 29.37 0.23 -14.16
C THR A 116 27.94 0.59 -14.54
N LEU A 117 27.38 1.60 -13.86
CA LEU A 117 26.04 2.10 -14.15
C LEU A 117 25.90 2.55 -15.61
N LYS A 118 26.96 3.12 -16.19
CA LYS A 118 26.99 3.50 -17.61
C LYS A 118 26.93 2.27 -18.53
N GLU A 119 27.75 1.25 -18.27
CA GLU A 119 27.76 0.01 -19.07
C GLU A 119 26.41 -0.71 -19.02
N VAL A 120 25.71 -0.69 -17.88
CA VAL A 120 24.36 -1.28 -17.77
C VAL A 120 23.36 -0.55 -18.69
N PHE A 121 23.41 0.78 -18.76
CA PHE A 121 22.54 1.55 -19.65
C PHE A 121 22.89 1.34 -21.13
N ASP A 122 24.19 1.23 -21.44
CA ASP A 122 24.67 0.95 -22.79
C ASP A 122 24.20 -0.45 -23.27
N GLU A 123 24.21 -1.46 -22.39
CA GLU A 123 23.70 -2.82 -22.69
C GLU A 123 22.19 -2.83 -22.91
N LEU A 124 21.44 -2.08 -22.09
CA LEU A 124 19.99 -1.92 -22.25
C LEU A 124 19.62 -1.04 -23.48
N LYS A 125 20.61 -0.42 -24.13
CA LYS A 125 20.43 0.52 -25.27
C LYS A 125 19.50 1.68 -24.94
N ILE A 126 19.54 2.15 -23.69
CA ILE A 126 18.72 3.28 -23.21
C ILE A 126 19.66 4.43 -22.85
N THR A 127 19.41 5.62 -23.42
CA THR A 127 20.12 6.82 -22.96
C THR A 127 19.37 7.50 -21.80
N ALA A 128 20.10 8.28 -21.01
CA ALA A 128 19.47 9.09 -19.95
C ALA A 128 18.49 10.16 -20.50
N TYR A 129 18.60 10.51 -21.78
CA TYR A 129 17.64 11.40 -22.44
C TYR A 129 16.33 10.65 -22.71
N ASP A 130 16.46 9.46 -23.30
CA ASP A 130 15.34 8.62 -23.73
C ASP A 130 14.56 8.04 -22.57
N LEU A 131 15.18 7.86 -21.39
CA LEU A 131 14.52 7.34 -20.20
C LEU A 131 13.27 8.18 -19.85
N SER A 132 12.10 7.55 -19.92
CA SER A 132 10.79 8.13 -19.61
C SER A 132 10.09 7.33 -18.53
N VAL A 133 8.94 7.83 -18.06
CA VAL A 133 8.10 7.06 -17.11
C VAL A 133 7.60 5.77 -17.76
N ASP A 134 7.23 5.81 -19.04
CA ASP A 134 6.66 4.66 -19.75
C ASP A 134 7.69 3.54 -19.93
N ILE A 135 8.95 3.89 -20.19
CA ILE A 135 10.06 2.92 -20.29
C ILE A 135 10.35 2.25 -18.95
N LEU A 136 10.09 2.94 -17.83
CA LEU A 136 10.31 2.38 -16.50
C LEU A 136 9.30 1.30 -16.11
N GLY A 137 8.15 1.21 -16.81
CA GLY A 137 7.16 0.17 -16.55
C GLY A 137 6.60 0.20 -15.12
N VAL A 138 6.60 1.36 -14.46
CA VAL A 138 6.19 1.54 -13.05
C VAL A 138 4.68 1.66 -12.85
N HIS A 139 3.90 1.22 -13.84
CA HIS A 139 2.45 1.20 -13.72
C HIS A 139 2.05 0.24 -12.59
N ALA A 140 1.04 0.63 -11.82
CA ALA A 140 0.41 -0.29 -10.89
C ALA A 140 -0.11 -1.48 -11.72
N VAL A 141 0.40 -2.67 -11.42
CA VAL A 141 -0.21 -3.89 -11.93
C VAL A 141 -1.55 -3.97 -11.19
N SER A 142 -2.66 -3.86 -11.92
CA SER A 142 -3.96 -4.16 -11.33
C SER A 142 -3.95 -5.65 -10.98
N GLU A 143 -3.88 -5.97 -9.69
CA GLU A 143 -4.36 -7.25 -9.19
C GLU A 143 -5.88 -7.37 -9.42
#